data_AF-A0A258FM39-F1
#
_entry.id   AF-A0A258FM39-F1
#
_cell.length_a   1.000
_cell.length_b   1.000
_cell.length_c   1.000
_cell.angle_alpha   90.00
_cell.angle_beta   90.00
_cell.angle_gamma   90.00
#
_symmetry.space_group_name_H-M   'P 1'
#
loop_
_entity.id
_entity.type
_entity.pdbx_description
1 polymer ?
#
loop_
_entity_poly.entity_id
_entity_poly.type
_entity_poly.pdbx_seq_one_letter_code
_entity_poly.pdbx_strand_id
1 'polypeptide(L)'
;MPKLKTYATRIGFHDAVVAAPNQKAALAAWDVRENLFAQGAAKVTDDAQAVEAATAAPGVVLRRAAGTTGPFTTAPGLPKAPEPKPRAAKPDQQAKADKPPPPKPKPDRKPLASAEKALAAFDRQAAQRLQSLERDLKNERRALERERDRLSRVYRDAGGT
;
A
#
# COMPACT_ATOMS: atom_id res chain seq x y z
N MET A 1 26.94 -23.29 5.82
CA MET A 1 25.50 -23.10 5.56
C MET A 1 25.16 -21.64 5.84
N PRO A 2 24.35 -20.96 5.01
CA PRO A 2 23.99 -19.57 5.26
C PRO A 2 23.16 -19.45 6.54
N LYS A 3 23.42 -18.41 7.35
CA LYS A 3 22.68 -18.14 8.58
C LYS A 3 21.24 -17.77 8.25
N LEU A 4 20.30 -18.63 8.64
CA LEU A 4 18.88 -18.43 8.40
C LEU A 4 18.33 -17.40 9.40
N LYS A 5 17.47 -16.51 8.89
CA LYS A 5 16.68 -15.59 9.68
C LYS A 5 15.21 -15.85 9.40
N THR A 6 14.38 -15.65 10.41
CA THR A 6 12.94 -15.81 10.31
C THR A 6 12.32 -14.47 9.96
N TYR A 7 11.61 -14.44 8.83
CA TYR A 7 10.93 -13.25 8.34
C TYR A 7 9.43 -13.45 8.46
N ALA A 8 8.74 -12.44 8.94
CA ALA A 8 7.29 -12.42 9.10
C ALA A 8 6.69 -11.28 8.27
N THR A 9 5.54 -11.54 7.66
CA THR A 9 4.75 -10.54 6.95
C THR A 9 3.27 -10.86 7.10
N ARG A 10 2.41 -9.90 6.79
CA ARG A 10 0.97 -10.12 6.71
C ARG A 10 0.54 -10.01 5.26
N ILE A 11 0.06 -11.13 4.69
CA ILE A 11 -0.45 -11.21 3.32
C ILE A 11 -1.94 -11.48 3.39
N GLY A 12 -2.75 -10.48 3.06
CA GLY A 12 -4.21 -10.54 3.18
C GLY A 12 -4.68 -10.81 4.61
N PHE A 13 -5.37 -11.94 4.80
CA PHE A 13 -5.92 -12.37 6.10
C PHE A 13 -4.99 -13.30 6.89
N HIS A 14 -3.76 -13.49 6.42
CA HIS A 14 -2.82 -14.42 7.04
C HIS A 14 -1.53 -13.73 7.46
N ASP A 15 -1.03 -14.11 8.63
CA ASP A 15 0.37 -13.88 8.96
C ASP A 15 1.17 -15.02 8.31
N ALA A 16 2.17 -14.67 7.52
CA ALA A 16 3.06 -15.58 6.82
C ALA A 16 4.48 -15.47 7.38
N VAL A 17 5.13 -16.61 7.57
CA VAL A 17 6.50 -16.70 8.08
C VAL A 17 7.32 -17.62 7.19
N VAL A 18 8.60 -17.26 6.99
CA VAL A 18 9.58 -18.09 6.27
C VAL A 18 10.96 -17.93 6.90
N ALA A 19 11.71 -19.04 7.00
CA ALA A 19 13.13 -18.99 7.33
C ALA A 19 13.93 -18.90 6.03
N ALA A 20 14.68 -17.81 5.86
CA ALA A 20 15.42 -17.51 4.64
C ALA A 20 16.81 -16.94 4.97
N PRO A 21 17.80 -17.03 4.05
CA PRO A 21 19.13 -16.49 4.27
C PRO A 21 19.19 -14.95 4.19
N ASN A 22 18.26 -14.32 3.48
CA ASN A 22 18.18 -12.87 3.32
C ASN A 22 16.74 -12.41 2.98
N GLN A 23 16.50 -11.10 3.02
CA GLN A 23 15.19 -10.51 2.72
C GLN A 23 14.69 -10.83 1.30
N LYS A 24 15.58 -10.85 0.30
CA LYS A 24 15.22 -11.17 -1.09
C LYS A 24 14.70 -12.59 -1.24
N ALA A 25 15.33 -13.55 -0.57
CA ALA A 25 14.90 -14.95 -0.55
C ALA A 25 13.55 -15.12 0.15
N ALA A 26 13.27 -14.33 1.19
CA ALA A 26 11.95 -14.32 1.84
C ALA A 26 10.86 -13.79 0.89
N LEU A 27 11.12 -12.68 0.18
CA LEU A 27 10.19 -12.14 -0.83
C LEU A 27 9.93 -13.14 -1.96
N ALA A 28 10.97 -13.83 -2.43
CA ALA A 28 10.84 -14.88 -3.45
C ALA A 28 10.01 -16.07 -2.95
N ALA A 29 10.17 -16.49 -1.69
CA ALA A 29 9.37 -17.56 -1.10
C ALA A 29 7.89 -17.17 -0.99
N TRP A 30 7.60 -15.91 -0.68
CA TRP A 30 6.22 -15.38 -0.66
C TRP A 30 5.64 -15.11 -2.05
N ASP A 31 6.43 -15.25 -3.12
CA ASP A 31 6.08 -14.89 -4.50
C ASP A 31 5.64 -13.41 -4.63
N VAL A 32 6.36 -12.51 -3.96
CA VAL A 32 6.08 -11.07 -3.98
C VAL A 32 7.19 -10.32 -4.72
N ARG A 33 6.81 -9.52 -5.72
CA ARG A 33 7.73 -8.67 -6.50
C ARG A 33 8.11 -7.38 -5.78
N GLU A 34 7.17 -6.84 -4.99
CA GLU A 34 7.34 -5.60 -4.26
C GLU A 34 8.21 -5.76 -3.01
N ASN A 35 8.94 -4.70 -2.65
CA ASN A 35 9.78 -4.71 -1.46
C ASN A 35 8.96 -4.42 -0.19
N LEU A 36 8.36 -5.46 0.39
CA LEU A 36 7.56 -5.37 1.62
C LEU A 36 8.35 -4.86 2.84
N PHE A 37 9.68 -5.04 2.86
CA PHE A 37 10.52 -4.55 3.96
C PHE A 37 10.67 -3.03 3.92
N ALA A 38 10.80 -2.45 2.72
CA ALA A 38 10.88 -0.99 2.55
C ALA A 38 9.54 -0.30 2.92
N GLN A 39 8.42 -1.00 2.71
CA GLN A 39 7.08 -0.50 3.07
C GLN A 39 6.71 -0.72 4.54
N GLY A 40 7.56 -1.41 5.32
CA GLY A 40 7.26 -1.79 6.71
C GLY A 40 6.19 -2.88 6.87
N ALA A 41 5.81 -3.54 5.78
CA ALA A 41 4.83 -4.65 5.76
C ALA A 41 5.46 -6.02 6.09
N ALA A 42 6.79 -6.12 6.05
CA ALA A 42 7.54 -7.31 6.47
C ALA A 42 8.62 -6.93 7.48
N LYS A 43 8.90 -7.83 8.43
CA LYS A 43 9.91 -7.64 9.48
C LYS A 43 10.64 -8.94 9.80
N VAL A 44 11.81 -8.81 10.42
CA VAL A 44 12.47 -9.94 11.09
C VAL A 44 11.72 -10.19 12.39
N THR A 45 11.46 -11.46 12.71
CA THR A 45 10.72 -11.86 13.91
C THR A 45 11.57 -12.82 14.74
N ASP A 46 11.63 -12.54 16.04
CA ASP A 46 12.28 -13.38 17.07
C ASP A 46 11.26 -14.16 17.92
N ASP A 47 10.00 -14.23 17.48
CA ASP A 47 8.95 -15.01 18.14
C ASP A 47 9.31 -16.50 18.07
N ALA A 48 9.48 -17.12 19.24
CA ALA A 48 9.93 -18.50 19.37
C ALA A 48 9.06 -19.47 18.55
N GLN A 49 7.74 -19.29 18.54
CA GLN A 49 6.83 -20.16 17.78
C GLN A 49 7.00 -20.01 16.27
N ALA A 50 7.22 -18.78 15.81
CA ALA A 50 7.47 -18.49 14.40
C ALA A 50 8.84 -19.02 13.97
N VAL A 51 9.86 -18.87 14.81
CA VAL A 51 11.22 -19.32 14.55
C VAL A 51 11.30 -20.84 14.52
N GLU A 52 10.71 -21.53 15.49
CA GLU A 52 10.68 -23.00 15.55
C GLU A 52 10.01 -23.58 14.31
N ALA A 53 8.81 -23.10 13.97
CA ALA A 53 8.07 -23.57 12.80
C ALA A 53 8.84 -23.31 11.49
N ALA A 54 9.39 -22.10 11.34
CA ALA A 54 10.13 -21.73 10.12
C ALA A 54 11.47 -22.46 9.98
N THR A 55 12.15 -22.74 11.10
CA THR A 55 13.42 -23.48 11.10
C THR A 55 13.22 -24.95 10.79
N ALA A 56 12.07 -25.53 11.17
CA ALA A 56 11.71 -26.90 10.82
C ALA A 56 11.51 -27.10 9.30
N ALA A 57 11.11 -26.05 8.57
CA ALA A 57 10.94 -26.09 7.12
C ALA A 57 11.52 -24.84 6.42
N PRO A 58 12.86 -24.75 6.27
CA PRO A 58 13.52 -23.61 5.63
C PRO A 58 13.01 -23.38 4.20
N GLY A 59 12.76 -22.11 3.85
CA GLY A 59 12.25 -21.74 2.52
C GLY A 59 10.77 -22.04 2.27
N VAL A 60 10.09 -22.77 3.16
CA VAL A 60 8.65 -23.01 3.06
C VAL A 60 7.89 -21.89 3.75
N VAL A 61 6.86 -21.38 3.08
CA VAL A 61 5.98 -20.36 3.65
C VAL A 61 4.94 -21.04 4.53
N LEU A 62 5.01 -20.76 5.82
CA LEU A 62 4.00 -21.18 6.77
C LEU A 62 3.07 -20.00 7.07
N ARG A 63 1.77 -20.29 7.16
CA ARG A 63 0.73 -19.27 7.33
C ARG A 63 -0.14 -19.59 8.54
N ARG A 64 -0.68 -18.54 9.18
CA ARG A 64 -1.72 -18.61 10.21
C ARG A 64 -2.78 -17.54 9.95
N ALA A 65 -3.99 -17.71 10.47
CA ALA A 65 -5.00 -16.65 10.39
C ALA A 65 -4.57 -15.43 11.21
N ALA A 66 -4.65 -14.23 10.62
CA ALA A 66 -4.23 -13.00 11.26
C ALA A 66 -5.06 -12.73 12.53
N GLY A 67 -4.38 -12.41 13.63
CA GLY A 67 -5.02 -12.18 14.93
C GLY A 67 -5.30 -13.45 15.74
N THR A 68 -4.80 -14.62 15.30
CA THR A 68 -4.83 -15.86 16.09
C THR A 68 -3.45 -16.19 16.66
N THR A 69 -3.42 -16.88 17.79
CA THR A 69 -2.21 -17.50 18.36
C THR A 69 -2.02 -18.95 17.90
N GLY A 70 -2.68 -19.33 16.80
CA GLY A 70 -2.60 -20.68 16.24
C GLY A 70 -1.23 -20.97 15.63
N PRO A 71 -0.87 -22.26 15.48
CA PRO A 71 0.40 -22.67 14.89
C PRO A 71 0.50 -22.25 13.41
N PHE A 72 1.72 -21.96 12.96
CA PHE A 72 2.02 -21.73 11.55
C PHE A 72 2.01 -23.05 10.78
N THR A 73 1.27 -23.12 9.68
CA THR A 73 1.11 -24.35 8.88
C THR A 73 1.21 -24.04 7.38
N THR A 74 1.63 -25.01 6.56
CA THR A 74 1.78 -24.83 5.10
C THR A 74 0.42 -24.61 4.40
N ALA A 75 -0.64 -25.19 4.96
CA ALA A 75 -2.02 -25.02 4.50
C ALA A 75 -2.89 -24.63 5.71
N PRO A 76 -3.00 -23.33 6.04
CA PRO A 76 -3.90 -22.90 7.10
C PRO A 76 -5.32 -23.27 6.68
N GLY A 77 -5.96 -24.16 7.42
CA GLY A 77 -7.39 -24.42 7.24
C GLY A 77 -8.18 -23.11 7.35
N LEU A 78 -9.37 -23.08 6.73
CA LEU A 78 -10.30 -21.96 6.91
C LEU A 78 -10.45 -21.68 8.42
N PRO A 79 -10.40 -20.41 8.87
CA PRO A 79 -10.60 -20.10 10.27
C PRO A 79 -11.94 -20.70 10.71
N LYS A 80 -11.90 -21.62 11.68
CA LYS A 80 -13.12 -22.16 12.29
C LYS A 80 -13.81 -20.95 12.92
N ALA A 81 -14.96 -20.55 12.37
CA ALA A 81 -15.77 -19.51 12.97
C ALA A 81 -15.97 -19.88 14.45
N PRO A 82 -15.79 -18.95 15.40
CA PRO A 82 -16.09 -19.24 16.79
C PRO A 82 -17.53 -19.76 16.84
N GLU A 83 -17.72 -20.97 17.38
CA GLU A 83 -19.05 -21.52 17.56
C GLU A 83 -19.86 -20.48 18.33
N PRO A 84 -21.07 -20.12 17.87
CA PRO A 84 -21.88 -19.15 18.56
C PRO A 84 -22.11 -19.69 19.97
N LYS A 85 -21.50 -19.04 20.98
CA LYS A 85 -21.77 -19.36 22.37
C LYS A 85 -23.29 -19.35 22.54
N PRO A 86 -23.92 -20.41 23.09
CA PRO A 86 -25.33 -20.36 23.41
C PRO A 86 -25.53 -19.12 24.26
N ARG A 87 -26.38 -18.21 23.77
CA ARG A 87 -26.72 -16.98 24.47
C ARG A 87 -27.34 -17.44 25.77
N ALA A 88 -26.61 -17.32 26.89
CA ALA A 88 -27.16 -17.62 28.20
C ALA A 88 -28.48 -16.86 28.31
N ALA A 89 -29.57 -17.60 28.49
CA ALA A 89 -30.90 -17.03 28.62
C ALA A 89 -30.85 -16.04 29.78
N LYS A 90 -30.91 -14.74 29.45
CA LYS A 90 -31.19 -13.73 30.46
C LYS A 90 -32.62 -13.99 30.94
N PRO A 91 -32.88 -14.00 32.26
CA PRO A 91 -34.22 -14.22 32.77
C PRO A 91 -35.16 -13.15 32.23
N ASP A 92 -36.35 -13.63 31.88
CA ASP A 92 -37.49 -12.92 31.31
C ASP A 92 -37.70 -11.57 32.01
N GLN A 93 -37.43 -10.48 31.30
CA GLN A 93 -37.90 -9.16 31.68
C GLN A 93 -39.04 -8.83 30.72
N GLN A 94 -40.26 -8.76 31.28
CA GLN A 94 -41.48 -8.36 30.61
C GLN A 94 -41.22 -7.26 29.57
N ALA A 95 -41.59 -7.57 28.32
CA ALA A 95 -41.59 -6.61 27.23
C ALA A 95 -42.55 -5.45 27.51
N LYS A 96 -42.00 -4.32 27.95
CA LYS A 96 -42.60 -3.02 27.62
C LYS A 96 -42.18 -2.71 26.18
N ALA A 97 -43.15 -2.42 25.33
CA ALA A 97 -42.93 -2.06 23.94
C ALA A 97 -42.14 -0.74 23.86
N ASP A 98 -40.82 -0.84 23.80
CA ASP A 98 -39.95 0.31 23.53
C ASP A 98 -40.02 0.67 22.04
N LYS A 99 -40.35 1.93 21.76
CA LYS A 99 -40.33 2.50 20.42
C LYS A 99 -38.93 2.32 19.80
N PRO A 100 -38.83 2.06 18.49
CA PRO A 100 -37.53 1.94 17.83
C PRO A 100 -36.69 3.21 18.05
N PRO A 101 -35.37 3.08 18.28
CA PRO A 101 -34.51 4.23 18.52
C PRO A 101 -34.52 5.16 17.29
N PRO A 102 -34.45 6.49 17.50
CA PRO A 102 -34.45 7.43 16.39
C PRO A 102 -33.29 7.16 15.43
N PRO A 103 -33.46 7.43 14.12
CA PRO A 103 -32.41 7.22 13.13
C PRO A 103 -31.19 8.07 13.48
N LYS A 104 -29.99 7.47 13.34
CA LYS A 104 -28.73 8.16 13.59
C LYS A 104 -28.61 9.39 12.67
N PRO A 105 -28.06 10.52 13.15
CA PRO A 105 -27.86 11.70 12.32
C PRO A 105 -26.92 11.39 11.16
N LYS A 106 -27.16 12.05 10.01
CA LYS A 106 -26.31 11.90 8.83
C LYS A 106 -24.90 12.43 9.12
N PRO A 107 -23.84 11.81 8.58
CA PRO A 107 -22.47 12.31 8.74
C PRO A 107 -22.28 13.73 8.20
N ASP A 108 -21.45 14.51 8.87
CA ASP A 108 -21.13 15.89 8.45
C ASP A 108 -20.37 15.92 7.12
N ARG A 109 -20.93 16.62 6.13
CA ARG A 109 -20.33 16.76 4.79
C ARG A 109 -19.31 17.91 4.68
N LYS A 110 -19.18 18.75 5.70
CA LYS A 110 -18.29 19.92 5.68
C LYS A 110 -16.81 19.57 5.41
N PRO A 111 -16.24 18.49 6.00
CA PRO A 111 -14.86 18.11 5.71
C PRO A 111 -14.67 17.70 4.24
N LEU A 112 -15.63 16.95 3.67
CA LEU A 112 -15.59 16.52 2.28
C LEU A 112 -15.63 17.74 1.33
N ALA A 113 -16.57 18.66 1.54
CA ALA A 113 -16.68 19.86 0.71
C ALA A 113 -15.42 20.75 0.79
N SER A 114 -14.77 20.82 1.96
CA SER A 114 -13.50 21.52 2.13
C SER A 114 -12.37 20.86 1.34
N ALA A 115 -12.27 19.53 1.41
CA ALA A 115 -11.27 18.76 0.68
C ALA A 115 -11.44 18.88 -0.85
N GLU A 116 -12.68 18.80 -1.35
CA GLU A 116 -12.99 18.98 -2.77
C GLU A 116 -12.59 20.39 -3.26
N LYS A 117 -12.87 21.42 -2.45
CA LYS A 117 -12.47 22.79 -2.77
C LYS A 117 -10.94 22.97 -2.79
N ALA A 118 -10.24 22.34 -1.85
CA ALA A 118 -8.78 22.36 -1.80
C ALA A 118 -8.17 21.67 -3.02
N LEU A 119 -8.70 20.51 -3.41
CA LEU A 119 -8.27 19.79 -4.61
C LEU A 119 -8.50 20.62 -5.87
N ALA A 120 -9.69 21.21 -6.04
CA ALA A 120 -10.00 22.06 -7.18
C ALA A 120 -9.14 23.35 -7.24
N ALA A 121 -8.65 23.84 -6.10
CA ALA A 121 -7.71 24.96 -6.07
C ALA A 121 -6.30 24.52 -6.51
N PHE A 122 -5.85 23.36 -6.02
CA PHE A 122 -4.57 22.78 -6.39
C PHE A 122 -4.50 22.48 -7.89
N ASP A 123 -5.52 21.84 -8.46
CA ASP A 123 -5.57 21.51 -9.88
C ASP A 123 -5.51 22.76 -10.77
N ARG A 124 -6.23 23.82 -10.38
CA ARG A 124 -6.18 25.11 -11.08
C ARG A 124 -4.78 25.72 -11.04
N GLN A 125 -4.12 25.69 -9.88
CA GLN A 125 -2.76 26.21 -9.73
C GLN A 125 -1.75 25.39 -10.55
N ALA A 126 -1.87 24.06 -10.54
CA ALA A 126 -1.03 23.17 -11.33
C ALA A 126 -1.20 23.43 -12.83
N ALA A 127 -2.43 23.55 -13.31
CA ALA A 127 -2.74 23.87 -14.71
C ALA A 127 -2.15 25.23 -15.13
N GLN A 128 -2.30 26.26 -14.29
CA GLN A 128 -1.72 27.58 -14.54
C GLN A 128 -0.19 27.54 -14.64
N ARG A 129 0.47 26.81 -13.74
CA ARG A 129 1.92 26.66 -13.74
C ARG A 129 2.42 25.89 -14.97
N LEU A 130 1.71 24.83 -15.37
CA LEU A 130 2.06 24.10 -16.58
C LEU A 130 1.93 25.01 -17.81
N GLN A 131 0.83 25.75 -17.90
CA GLN A 131 0.60 26.68 -19.00
C GLN A 131 1.65 27.80 -19.08
N SER A 132 2.14 28.31 -17.94
CA SER A 132 3.23 29.30 -17.94
C SER A 132 4.54 28.68 -18.44
N LEU A 133 4.91 27.50 -17.95
CA LEU A 133 6.12 26.80 -18.38
C LEU A 133 6.08 26.48 -19.88
N GLU A 134 4.95 26.03 -20.41
CA GLU A 134 4.78 25.78 -21.84
C GLU A 134 4.93 27.05 -22.69
N ARG A 135 4.40 28.19 -22.21
CA ARG A 135 4.57 29.48 -22.88
C ARG A 135 6.04 29.89 -22.88
N ASP A 136 6.74 29.73 -21.77
CA ASP A 136 8.15 30.09 -21.64
C ASP A 136 9.02 29.24 -22.57
N LEU A 137 8.84 27.92 -22.55
CA LEU A 137 9.54 26.99 -23.45
C LEU A 137 9.25 27.29 -24.92
N LYS A 138 8.01 27.64 -25.26
CA LYS A 138 7.63 28.03 -26.63
C LYS A 138 8.32 29.33 -27.05
N ASN A 139 8.42 30.31 -26.16
CA ASN A 139 9.09 31.57 -26.43
C ASN A 139 10.60 31.37 -26.62
N GLU A 140 11.21 30.57 -25.75
CA GLU A 140 12.64 30.20 -25.84
C GLU A 140 12.94 29.46 -27.14
N ARG A 141 12.13 28.47 -27.50
CA ARG A 141 12.27 27.74 -28.78
C ARG A 141 12.18 28.69 -29.97
N ARG A 142 11.25 29.65 -29.96
CA ARG A 142 11.13 30.68 -31.01
C ARG A 142 12.31 31.65 -31.03
N ALA A 143 12.94 31.92 -29.90
CA ALA A 143 14.15 32.74 -29.85
C ALA A 143 15.34 31.99 -30.46
N LEU A 144 15.55 30.73 -30.05
CA LEU A 144 16.60 29.87 -30.59
C LEU A 144 16.43 29.61 -32.09
N GLU A 145 15.19 29.41 -32.56
CA GLU A 145 14.91 29.26 -33.99
C GLU A 145 15.27 30.53 -34.78
N ARG A 146 14.91 31.72 -34.27
CA ARG A 146 15.30 32.99 -34.89
C ARG A 146 16.81 33.17 -34.93
N GLU A 147 17.52 32.80 -33.86
CA GLU A 147 18.98 32.90 -33.83
C GLU A 147 19.63 31.89 -34.78
N ARG A 148 19.14 30.65 -34.83
CA ARG A 148 19.56 29.65 -35.81
C ARG A 148 19.38 30.18 -37.22
N ASP A 149 18.20 30.69 -37.56
CA ASP A 149 17.89 31.18 -38.89
C ASP A 149 18.77 32.40 -39.26
N ARG A 150 19.06 33.28 -38.29
CA ARG A 150 20.00 34.39 -38.47
C ARG A 150 21.41 33.88 -38.76
N LEU A 151 21.92 32.94 -37.97
CA LEU A 151 23.25 32.35 -38.15
C LEU A 151 23.35 31.59 -39.47
N SER A 152 22.32 30.84 -39.86
CA SER A 152 22.27 30.15 -41.14
C SER A 152 22.30 31.10 -42.33
N ARG A 153 21.67 32.28 -42.24
CA ARG A 153 21.76 33.32 -43.28
C ARG A 153 23.18 33.87 -43.36
N VAL A 154 23.77 34.24 -42.23
CA VAL A 154 25.17 34.74 -42.18
C VAL A 154 26.15 33.71 -42.76
N TYR A 155 26.00 32.43 -42.41
CA TYR A 155 26.84 31.35 -42.94
C TYR A 155 26.70 31.19 -44.46
N ARG A 156 25.47 31.25 -44.98
CA ARG A 156 25.20 31.18 -46.41
C ARG A 156 25.78 32.38 -47.16
N ASP A 157 25.61 33.59 -46.62
CA ASP A 157 26.12 34.82 -47.22
C ASP A 157 27.67 34.87 -47.21
N ALA A 158 28.31 34.20 -46.25
CA ALA A 158 29.77 34.04 -46.17
C ALA A 158 30.34 32.98 -47.13
N GLY A 159 29.53 32.38 -48.01
CA GLY A 159 29.96 31.38 -48.98
C GLY A 159 30.17 29.98 -48.40
N GLY A 160 29.58 29.69 -47.23
CA GLY A 160 29.55 28.35 -46.66
C GLY A 160 28.68 27.41 -47.51
N THR A 161 29.29 26.35 -48.04
CA THR A 161 28.66 25.31 -48.87
C THR A 161 27.80 24.36 -48.06
#